data_AF-E2BVU5-F1
#
_entry.id   AF-E2BVU5-F1
#
_cell.length_a   1.000
_cell.length_b   1.000
_cell.length_c   1.000
_cell.angle_alpha   90.00
_cell.angle_beta   90.00
_cell.angle_gamma   90.00
#
_symmetry.space_group_name_H-M   'P 1'
#
loop_
_entity.id
_entity.type
_entity.pdbx_description
1 polymer ?
#
loop_
_entity_poly.entity_id
_entity_poly.type
_entity_poly.pdbx_seq_one_letter_code
_entity_poly.pdbx_strand_id
1 'polypeptide(L)' 'REALLFCFNLKKSAAEARRLLEKVYGEHTPSKIICEDWFKRFRSGDFDTEDKER' A
#
# COMPACT_ATOMS: atom_id res chain seq x y z
N ARG A 1 -4.70 4.69 -2.43
CA ARG A 1 -4.01 4.06 -1.28
C ARG A 1 -4.85 2.96 -0.63
N GLU A 2 -6.18 3.00 -0.79
CA GLU A 2 -7.13 1.96 -0.34
C GLU A 2 -6.75 0.53 -0.76
N ALA A 3 -6.25 0.32 -1.99
CA ALA A 3 -5.81 -1.00 -2.42
C ALA A 3 -4.63 -1.57 -1.60
N LEU A 4 -3.73 -0.71 -1.10
CA LEU A 4 -2.67 -1.12 -0.17
C LEU A 4 -3.24 -1.45 1.21
N LEU A 5 -4.21 -0.68 1.69
CA LEU A 5 -4.90 -0.95 2.95
C LEU A 5 -5.66 -2.28 2.89
N PHE A 6 -6.34 -2.55 1.78
CA PHE A 6 -6.99 -3.84 1.53
C PHE A 6 -5.99 -5.00 1.58
N CYS A 7 -4.83 -4.89 0.90
CA CYS A 7 -3.78 -5.90 0.97
C CYS A 7 -3.25 -6.09 2.41
N PHE A 8 -3.08 -5.00 3.16
CA PHE A 8 -2.66 -5.04 4.56
C PHE A 8 -3.68 -5.76 5.45
N ASN A 9 -4.96 -5.51 5.25
CA ASN A 9 -6.06 -6.18 5.97
C ASN A 9 -6.10 -7.68 5.66
N LEU A 10 -5.74 -8.08 4.44
CA LEU A 10 -5.52 -9.47 4.05
C LEU A 10 -4.23 -10.10 4.61
N LYS A 11 -3.55 -9.42 5.54
CA LYS A 11 -2.28 -9.85 6.16
C LYS A 11 -1.16 -10.12 5.16
N LYS A 12 -1.22 -9.50 3.97
CA LYS A 12 -0.12 -9.54 3.01
C LYS A 12 1.03 -8.68 3.48
N SER A 13 2.24 -8.99 3.01
CA SER A 13 3.40 -8.11 3.11
C SER A 13 3.35 -6.99 2.06
N ALA A 14 4.14 -5.92 2.26
CA ALA A 14 4.27 -4.84 1.27
C ALA A 14 4.78 -5.36 -0.09
N ALA A 15 5.64 -6.38 -0.08
CA ALA A 15 6.16 -7.00 -1.28
C ALA A 15 5.08 -7.80 -2.04
N GLU A 16 4.25 -8.55 -1.33
CA GLU A 16 3.11 -9.27 -1.93
C GLU A 16 2.06 -8.29 -2.47
N ALA A 17 1.75 -7.24 -1.70
CA ALA A 17 0.82 -6.20 -2.12
C ALA A 17 1.31 -5.53 -3.40
N ARG A 18 2.58 -5.12 -3.47
CA ARG A 18 3.18 -4.54 -4.68
C ARG A 18 3.08 -5.48 -5.89
N ARG A 19 3.40 -6.77 -5.72
CA ARG A 19 3.28 -7.76 -6.80
C ARG A 19 1.83 -7.95 -7.26
N LEU A 20 0.87 -7.88 -6.34
CA LEU A 20 -0.55 -7.97 -6.69
C LEU A 20 -0.99 -6.72 -7.47
N LEU A 21 -0.58 -5.54 -7.01
CA LEU A 21 -0.88 -4.28 -7.67
C LEU A 21 -0.23 -4.19 -9.05
N GLU A 22 1.01 -4.67 -9.21
CA GLU A 22 1.73 -4.74 -10.49
C GLU A 22 1.00 -5.63 -11.51
N LYS A 23 0.40 -6.72 -11.07
CA LYS A 23 -0.42 -7.58 -11.95
C LYS A 23 -1.72 -6.90 -12.43
N VAL A 24 -2.29 -6.00 -11.62
CA VAL A 24 -3.59 -5.37 -11.90
C VAL A 24 -3.43 -4.04 -12.63
N TYR A 25 -2.48 -3.21 -12.19
CA TYR A 25 -2.28 -1.83 -12.62
C TYR A 25 -1.04 -1.64 -13.50
N GLY A 26 -0.19 -2.67 -13.64
CA GLY A 26 1.02 -2.61 -14.47
C GLY A 26 1.96 -1.51 -14.01
N GLU A 27 2.40 -0.66 -14.93
CA GLU A 27 3.35 0.43 -14.70
C GLU A 27 2.81 1.54 -13.77
N HIS A 28 1.49 1.63 -13.58
CA HIS A 28 0.88 2.59 -12.65
C HIS A 28 0.96 2.14 -11.18
N THR A 29 1.72 1.08 -10.89
CA THR A 29 1.89 0.56 -9.55
C THR A 29 2.78 1.47 -8.71
N PRO A 30 2.40 1.76 -7.45
CA PRO A 30 3.26 2.52 -6.55
C PRO A 30 4.63 1.86 -6.39
N SER A 31 5.66 2.70 -6.27
CA SER A 31 7.02 2.22 -6.06
C SER A 31 7.13 1.39 -4.78
N LYS A 32 8.19 0.58 -4.70
CA LYS A 32 8.47 -0.22 -3.49
C LYS A 32 8.53 0.64 -2.23
N ILE A 33 9.16 1.81 -2.31
CA ILE A 33 9.30 2.75 -1.18
C ILE A 33 7.92 3.23 -0.71
N ILE A 34 7.05 3.62 -1.64
CA ILE A 34 5.69 4.05 -1.31
C ILE A 34 4.92 2.91 -0.63
N CYS A 35 4.99 1.68 -1.16
CA CYS A 35 4.33 0.53 -0.56
C CYS A 35 4.82 0.28 0.88
N GLU A 36 6.13 0.34 1.11
CA GLU A 36 6.72 0.11 2.44
C GLU A 36 6.34 1.20 3.45
N ASP A 37 6.31 2.46 3.01
CA ASP A 37 5.95 3.60 3.86
C ASP A 37 4.48 3.51 4.32
N TRP A 38 3.56 3.24 3.39
CA TRP A 38 2.16 2.97 3.72
C TRP A 38 1.99 1.82 4.69
N PHE A 39 2.72 0.73 4.49
CA PHE A 39 2.68 -0.42 5.39
C PHE A 39 3.27 -0.12 6.78
N LYS A 40 4.22 0.81 6.90
CA LYS A 40 4.67 1.30 8.21
C LYS A 40 3.56 2.10 8.90
N ARG A 41 2.87 3.00 8.19
CA ARG A 41 1.74 3.78 8.72
C ARG A 41 0.57 2.89 9.17
N PHE A 42 0.19 1.90 8.36
CA PHE A 42 -0.86 0.96 8.75
C PHE A 42 -0.51 0.14 10.00
N ARG A 43 0.77 -0.21 10.20
CA ARG A 43 1.23 -0.88 11.41
C ARG A 43 1.16 0.00 12.65
N SER A 44 1.29 1.32 12.51
CA SER A 44 1.07 2.27 13.62
C SER A 44 -0.39 2.59 13.87
N GLY A 45 -1.33 1.96 13.14
CA GLY A 45 -2.77 2.20 13.27
C GLY A 45 -3.26 3.45 12.53
N ASP A 46 -2.40 4.09 11.72
CA ASP A 46 -2.78 5.20 10.87
C ASP A 46 -3.31 4.65 9.54
N PHE A 47 -4.63 4.58 9.44
CA PHE A 47 -5.36 4.09 8.25
C PHE A 47 -5.91 5.21 7.39
N ASP A 48 -5.52 6.46 7.65
CA ASP A 48 -5.98 7.57 6.85
C ASP A 48 -5.30 7.55 5.47
N THR A 49 -6.09 7.17 4.47
CA THR A 49 -5.63 7.05 3.09
C THR A 49 -5.84 8.32 2.28
N GLU A 50 -6.49 9.34 2.84
CA GLU A 50 -6.62 10.64 2.16
C GLU A 50 -5.22 11.24 1.97
N ASP A 51 -5.02 11.90 0.84
CA ASP A 51 -3.88 12.81 0.69
C ASP A 51 -4.21 14.05 1.51
N LYS A 52 -3.96 13.97 2.82
CA LYS A 52 -3.76 15.17 3.61
C LYS A 52 -2.60 15.90 2.94
N GLU A 53 -2.87 17.09 2.40
CA GLU A 53 -1.85 17.91 1.75
C GLU A 53 -0.59 17.92 2.61
N ARG A 54 0.51 17.51 1.97
CA ARG A 54 1.78 17.18 2.61
C ARG A 54 2.67 18.41 2.73
#